data_AF-A0A8B7YYK5-F1
#
_entry.id   AF-A0A8B7YYK5-F1
#
_cell.length_a   1.000
_cell.length_b   1.000
_cell.length_c   1.000
_cell.angle_alpha   90.00
_cell.angle_beta   90.00
_cell.angle_gamma   90.00
#
_symmetry.space_group_name_H-M   'P 1'
#
loop_
_entity.id
_entity.type
_entity.pdbx_description
1 polymer ?
#
loop_
_entity_poly.entity_id
_entity_poly.type
_entity_poly.pdbx_seq_one_letter_code
_entity_poly.pdbx_strand_id
1 'polypeptide(L)'
;MQSSSSIPSPMVACMMMGTTNVQTAKQLYKHLLRACQKLPTEAQSHYRHHVRQGFNSHADESDPNRIQQIITRALQDAEWVLNKYADKSSKR
;
A
#
# COMPACT_ATOMS: atom_id res chain seq x y z
N MET A 1 2.00 33.89 3.58
CA MET A 1 2.79 33.16 2.56
C MET A 1 2.81 31.69 2.96
N GLN A 2 2.19 30.86 2.10
CA GLN A 2 2.22 29.39 2.00
C GLN A 2 2.21 28.57 3.30
N SER A 3 1.00 28.04 3.57
CA SER A 3 0.64 27.06 4.57
C SER A 3 1.59 25.85 4.60
N SER A 4 2.33 25.71 5.69
CA SER A 4 3.02 24.47 6.05
C SER A 4 1.98 23.37 6.29
N SER A 5 1.73 22.58 5.26
CA SER A 5 0.93 21.36 5.38
C SER A 5 1.77 20.36 6.17
N SER A 6 1.52 20.26 7.48
CA SER A 6 2.04 19.21 8.33
C SER A 6 1.69 17.85 7.73
N ILE A 7 2.70 17.22 7.14
CA ILE A 7 2.70 15.79 6.86
C ILE A 7 2.73 15.12 8.24
N PRO A 8 1.72 14.33 8.64
CA PRO A 8 1.80 13.62 9.90
C PRO A 8 2.94 12.59 9.82
N SER A 9 3.89 12.70 10.75
CA SER A 9 5.00 11.78 10.94
C SER A 9 4.53 10.31 10.95
N PRO A 10 5.18 9.40 10.22
CA PRO A 10 4.78 7.99 10.13
C PRO A 10 5.10 7.16 11.41
N MET A 11 5.42 7.80 12.54
CA MET A 11 5.87 7.11 13.75
C MET A 11 4.75 6.56 14.65
N VAL A 12 3.47 6.68 14.29
CA VAL A 12 2.34 6.26 15.14
C VAL A 12 1.41 5.19 14.52
N ALA A 13 1.79 4.55 13.41
CA ALA A 13 0.94 3.54 12.76
C ALA A 13 1.31 2.08 13.09
N CYS A 14 2.05 1.81 14.19
CA CYS A 14 2.45 0.45 14.57
C CYS A 14 1.70 -0.06 15.82
N MET A 15 0.37 -0.02 15.80
CA MET A 15 -0.39 -0.84 16.74
C MET A 15 -1.65 -1.37 16.05
N MET A 16 -1.69 -2.71 15.93
CA MET A 16 -2.75 -3.56 15.41
C MET A 16 -3.11 -3.41 13.92
N MET A 17 -2.85 -4.48 13.15
CA MET A 17 -3.89 -5.30 12.48
C MET A 17 -3.22 -6.25 11.45
N GLY A 18 -3.35 -7.57 11.65
CA GLY A 18 -3.14 -8.58 10.60
C GLY A 18 -1.69 -8.93 10.28
N THR A 19 -1.17 -9.97 10.94
CA THR A 19 0.12 -10.64 10.68
C THR A 19 0.18 -11.25 9.27
N THR A 20 0.28 -10.42 8.23
CA THR A 20 0.79 -10.89 6.94
C THR A 20 2.31 -10.71 7.01
N ASN A 21 3.03 -11.79 7.32
CA ASN A 21 4.49 -11.80 7.36
C ASN A 21 5.02 -11.70 5.92
N VAL A 22 4.87 -10.52 5.32
CA VAL A 22 5.34 -10.19 3.98
C VAL A 22 6.81 -9.85 4.12
N GLN A 23 7.68 -10.82 3.93
CA GLN A 23 9.13 -10.64 4.04
C GLN A 23 9.81 -10.46 2.69
N THR A 24 9.09 -10.71 1.59
CA THR A 24 9.63 -10.64 0.23
C THR A 24 8.75 -9.78 -0.69
N ALA A 25 9.37 -9.05 -1.61
CA ALA A 25 8.68 -8.26 -2.63
C ALA A 25 7.61 -9.05 -3.41
N LYS A 26 7.87 -10.35 -3.69
CA LYS A 26 6.90 -11.24 -4.35
C LYS A 26 5.63 -11.49 -3.52
N GLN A 27 5.76 -11.62 -2.20
CA GLN A 27 4.62 -11.78 -1.30
C GLN A 27 3.79 -10.49 -1.24
N LEU A 28 4.47 -9.34 -1.19
CA LEU A 28 3.83 -8.02 -1.23
C LEU A 28 3.02 -7.86 -2.51
N TYR A 29 3.61 -8.16 -3.67
CA TYR A 29 2.94 -8.07 -4.96
C TYR A 29 1.65 -8.89 -5.00
N LYS A 30 1.69 -10.15 -4.53
CA LYS A 30 0.49 -11.00 -4.44
C LYS A 30 -0.55 -10.44 -3.48
N HIS A 31 -0.13 -9.84 -2.36
CA HIS A 31 -1.02 -9.25 -1.38
C HIS A 31 -1.73 -8.01 -1.96
N LEU A 32 -0.98 -7.10 -2.58
CA LEU A 32 -1.50 -5.90 -3.24
C LEU A 32 -2.48 -6.24 -4.38
N LEU A 33 -2.19 -7.27 -5.18
CA LEU A 33 -3.13 -7.72 -6.22
C LEU A 33 -4.45 -8.25 -5.66
N ARG A 34 -4.43 -8.89 -4.49
CA ARG A 34 -5.66 -9.33 -3.81
C ARG A 34 -6.41 -8.14 -3.22
N ALA A 35 -5.71 -7.15 -2.66
CA ALA A 35 -6.31 -5.90 -2.22
C ALA A 35 -7.00 -5.17 -3.39
N CYS A 36 -6.34 -5.08 -4.56
CA CYS A 36 -6.89 -4.49 -5.77
C CYS A 36 -8.22 -5.13 -6.22
N GLN A 37 -8.42 -6.42 -5.98
CA GLN A 37 -9.69 -7.10 -6.33
C GLN A 37 -10.87 -6.69 -5.44
N LYS A 38 -10.60 -6.19 -4.23
CA LYS A 38 -11.64 -5.67 -3.32
C LYS A 38 -12.13 -4.27 -3.71
N LEU A 39 -11.39 -3.58 -4.58
CA LEU A 39 -11.77 -2.25 -5.08
C LEU A 39 -12.81 -2.34 -6.19
N PRO A 40 -13.61 -1.28 -6.39
CA PRO A 40 -14.53 -1.19 -7.53
C PRO A 40 -13.76 -1.21 -8.86
N THR A 41 -14.35 -1.84 -9.89
CA THR A 41 -13.72 -2.15 -11.20
C THR A 41 -13.00 -0.98 -11.85
N GLU A 42 -13.58 0.23 -11.75
CA GLU A 42 -13.02 1.49 -12.25
C GLU A 42 -11.65 1.82 -11.63
N ALA A 43 -11.48 1.57 -10.33
CA ALA A 43 -10.24 1.87 -9.60
C ALA A 43 -9.18 0.78 -9.75
N GLN A 44 -9.58 -0.47 -10.04
CA GLN A 44 -8.67 -1.62 -10.08
C GLN A 44 -7.54 -1.43 -11.10
N SER A 45 -7.85 -0.90 -12.29
CA SER A 45 -6.86 -0.70 -13.36
C SER A 45 -5.73 0.24 -12.92
N HIS A 46 -6.12 1.39 -12.33
CA HIS A 46 -5.19 2.40 -11.84
C HIS A 46 -4.24 1.83 -10.77
N TYR A 47 -4.79 1.13 -9.77
CA TYR A 47 -3.97 0.54 -8.70
C TYR A 47 -3.13 -0.64 -9.19
N ARG A 48 -3.64 -1.48 -10.10
CA ARG A 48 -2.83 -2.56 -10.70
C ARG A 48 -1.63 -2.03 -11.48
N HIS A 49 -1.82 -0.92 -12.21
CA HIS A 49 -0.71 -0.28 -12.92
C HIS A 49 0.33 0.27 -11.95
N HIS A 50 -0.12 0.98 -10.90
CA HIS A 50 0.77 1.50 -9.84
C HIS A 50 1.56 0.40 -9.15
N VAL A 51 0.92 -0.71 -8.80
CA VAL A 51 1.58 -1.86 -8.14
C VAL A 51 2.62 -2.50 -9.07
N ARG A 52 2.33 -2.64 -10.38
CA ARG A 52 3.31 -3.16 -11.36
C ARG A 52 4.49 -2.20 -11.53
N GLN A 53 4.22 -0.91 -11.66
CA GLN A 53 5.25 0.14 -11.78
C GLN A 53 6.20 0.12 -10.58
N GLY A 54 5.65 0.17 -9.37
CA GLY A 54 6.44 0.15 -8.14
C GLY A 54 7.25 -1.14 -7.98
N PHE A 55 6.66 -2.30 -8.30
CA PHE A 55 7.37 -3.57 -8.24
C PHE A 55 8.56 -3.63 -9.21
N ASN A 56 8.39 -3.13 -10.43
CA ASN A 56 9.47 -3.14 -11.43
C ASN A 56 10.59 -2.15 -11.07
N SER A 57 10.23 -0.98 -10.51
CA SER A 57 11.19 0.04 -10.06
C SER A 57 12.09 -0.43 -8.90
N HIS A 58 11.58 -1.35 -8.08
CA HIS A 58 12.28 -1.89 -6.91
C HIS A 58 12.71 -3.36 -7.09
N ALA A 59 12.68 -3.88 -8.33
CA ALA A 59 13.05 -5.28 -8.61
C ALA A 59 14.55 -5.53 -8.44
N ASP A 60 15.38 -4.51 -8.74
CA ASP A 60 16.84 -4.56 -8.61
C ASP A 60 17.34 -4.15 -7.21
N GLU A 61 16.43 -3.72 -6.33
CA GLU A 61 16.77 -3.35 -4.95
C GLU A 61 17.15 -4.60 -4.16
N SER A 62 18.38 -4.63 -3.65
CA SER A 62 18.94 -5.78 -2.93
C SER A 62 19.11 -5.51 -1.44
N ASP A 63 18.99 -4.25 -1.00
CA ASP A 63 19.15 -3.89 0.40
C ASP A 63 17.92 -4.32 1.23
N PRO A 64 18.08 -5.23 2.21
CA PRO A 64 16.97 -5.75 2.98
C PRO A 64 16.24 -4.65 3.77
N ASN A 65 16.97 -3.66 4.30
CA ASN A 65 16.37 -2.52 4.99
C ASN A 65 15.46 -1.69 4.08
N ARG A 66 15.90 -1.46 2.83
CA ARG A 66 15.13 -0.70 1.83
C ARG A 66 13.89 -1.48 1.41
N ILE A 67 14.03 -2.77 1.15
CA ILE A 67 12.92 -3.67 0.82
C ILE A 67 11.86 -3.65 1.94
N GLN A 68 12.28 -3.76 3.21
CA GLN A 68 11.36 -3.71 4.35
C GLN A 68 10.63 -2.36 4.46
N GLN A 69 11.32 -1.24 4.23
CA GLN A 69 10.68 0.09 4.18
C GLN A 69 9.63 0.18 3.06
N ILE A 70 9.96 -0.29 1.86
CA ILE A 70 9.04 -0.30 0.71
C ILE A 70 7.82 -1.16 1.00
N ILE A 71 8.02 -2.37 1.56
CA ILE A 71 6.93 -3.27 1.97
C ILE A 71 6.01 -2.59 2.97
N THR A 72 6.59 -2.03 4.04
CA THR A 72 5.83 -1.38 5.12
C THR A 72 5.00 -0.23 4.57
N ARG A 73 5.61 0.60 3.71
CA ARG A 73 4.91 1.74 3.09
C ARG A 73 3.78 1.29 2.17
N ALA A 74 4.04 0.31 1.31
CA ALA A 74 3.04 -0.21 0.38
C ALA A 74 1.85 -0.87 1.09
N LEU A 75 2.08 -1.54 2.23
CA LEU A 75 1.00 -2.08 3.05
C LEU A 75 0.13 -0.97 3.66
N GLN A 76 0.75 0.07 4.23
CA GLN A 76 0.01 1.24 4.75
C GLN A 76 -0.81 1.93 3.67
N ASP A 77 -0.22 2.15 2.49
CA ASP A 77 -0.91 2.77 1.36
C ASP A 77 -2.10 1.91 0.91
N ALA A 78 -1.93 0.59 0.84
CA ALA A 78 -3.01 -0.34 0.48
C ALA A 78 -4.15 -0.37 1.50
N GLU A 79 -3.82 -0.35 2.80
CA GLU A 79 -4.81 -0.31 3.88
C GLU A 79 -5.63 0.99 3.84
N TRP A 80 -4.97 2.15 3.66
CA TRP A 80 -5.65 3.42 3.51
C TRP A 80 -6.59 3.44 2.30
N VAL A 81 -6.14 2.90 1.16
CA VAL A 81 -6.97 2.77 -0.04
C VAL A 81 -8.18 1.88 0.23
N LEU A 82 -7.97 0.70 0.83
CA LEU A 82 -9.08 -0.21 1.15
C LEU A 82 -10.10 0.45 2.08
N ASN A 83 -9.65 1.15 3.13
CA ASN A 83 -10.55 1.86 4.03
C ASN A 83 -11.33 2.96 3.31
N LYS A 84 -10.65 3.76 2.49
CA LYS A 84 -11.27 4.83 1.69
C LYS A 84 -12.40 4.31 0.79
N TYR A 85 -12.23 3.15 0.16
CA TYR A 85 -13.25 2.56 -0.71
C TYR A 85 -14.28 1.71 0.06
N ALA A 86 -13.94 1.17 1.22
CA ALA A 86 -14.88 0.50 2.12
C ALA A 86 -15.93 1.48 2.65
N ASP A 87 -15.51 2.68 3.10
CA ASP A 87 -16.42 3.76 3.50
C ASP A 87 -17.36 4.19 2.37
N LYS A 88 -16.86 4.19 1.13
CA LYS A 88 -17.66 4.51 -0.07
C LYS A 88 -18.65 3.40 -0.43
N SER A 89 -18.34 2.14 -0.10
CA SER A 89 -19.22 1.00 -0.37
C SER A 89 -20.35 0.88 0.66
N SER A 90 -20.13 1.29 1.91
CA SER A 90 -21.13 1.18 3.00
C SER A 90 -22.20 2.27 2.97
N LYS A 91 -22.08 3.27 2.09
CA LYS A 91 -23.04 4.39 2.00
C LYS A 91 -24.13 4.16 0.94
N ARG A 92 -24.54 2.91 0.74
CA ARG A 92 -25.69 2.52 -0.09
C ARG A 92 -26.82 2.02 0.80
#